data_AF-A0A454TIS2-F1
#
_entry.id   AF-A0A454TIS2-F1
#
_cell.length_a   1.000
_cell.length_b   1.000
_cell.length_c   1.000
_cell.angle_alpha   90.00
_cell.angle_beta   90.00
_cell.angle_gamma   90.00
#
_symmetry.space_group_name_H-M   'P 1'
#
loop_
_entity.id
_entity.type
_entity.pdbx_description
1 polymer ?
#
loop_
_entity_poly.entity_id
_entity_poly.type
_entity_poly.pdbx_seq_one_letter_code
_entity_poly.pdbx_strand_id
1 'polypeptide(L)'
;MTPPLLQRLRRHARWGAPALLALIGLTAYAVGWFDRTPESFRKPNMTALSPRLQPLFEKTKTVCFGRFLIDVPATATVVFGPVRASTRIERLPGEGDKLEEYVAKRETELKAQDRYDEKQDDLNRYKETLDGAVSGQKIVVGYQNFRGSFYEVESYIRLGKR
;
A
#
# COMPACT_ATOMS: atom_id res chain seq x y z
N MET A 1 -41.13 -44.13 59.27
CA MET A 1 -39.93 -44.63 58.56
C MET A 1 -39.85 -43.94 57.20
N THR A 2 -38.93 -43.00 57.01
CA THR A 2 -38.70 -42.36 55.70
C THR A 2 -37.86 -43.27 54.79
N PRO A 3 -38.19 -43.41 53.50
CA PRO A 3 -37.56 -44.39 52.62
C PRO A 3 -36.09 -44.04 52.32
N PRO A 4 -35.19 -45.05 52.21
CA PRO A 4 -33.75 -44.86 52.05
C PRO A 4 -33.33 -44.12 50.77
N LEU A 5 -34.21 -44.09 49.77
CA LEU A 5 -34.03 -43.36 48.51
C LEU A 5 -34.01 -41.83 48.70
N LEU A 6 -34.86 -41.29 49.58
CA LEU A 6 -34.93 -39.84 49.83
C LEU A 6 -33.73 -39.31 50.64
N GLN A 7 -33.10 -40.15 51.46
CA GLN A 7 -31.86 -39.80 52.17
C GLN A 7 -30.64 -39.77 51.24
N ARG A 8 -30.59 -40.65 50.22
CA ARG A 8 -29.52 -40.68 49.21
C ARG A 8 -29.56 -39.43 48.32
N LEU A 9 -30.75 -39.02 47.87
CA LEU A 9 -30.96 -37.80 47.08
C LEU A 9 -30.56 -36.52 47.82
N ARG A 10 -30.86 -36.42 49.13
CA ARG A 10 -30.44 -35.28 49.96
C ARG A 10 -28.92 -35.17 50.12
N ARG A 11 -28.17 -36.28 50.11
CA ARG A 11 -26.69 -36.25 50.19
C ARG A 11 -26.06 -35.75 48.88
N HIS A 12 -26.60 -36.13 47.72
CA HIS A 12 -26.10 -35.64 46.43
C HIS A 12 -26.40 -34.15 46.20
N ALA A 13 -27.58 -33.66 46.63
CA ALA A 13 -27.91 -32.24 46.56
C ALA A 13 -27.02 -31.36 47.47
N ARG A 14 -26.54 -31.91 48.60
CA ARG A 14 -25.71 -31.18 49.59
C ARG A 14 -24.28 -30.92 49.11
N TRP A 15 -23.78 -31.68 48.14
CA TRP A 15 -22.44 -31.54 47.58
C TRP A 15 -22.43 -30.95 46.15
N GLY A 16 -23.58 -30.95 45.46
CA GLY A 16 -23.69 -30.35 44.12
C GLY A 16 -23.48 -28.83 44.12
N ALA A 17 -24.10 -28.11 45.06
CA ALA A 17 -24.01 -26.65 45.15
C ALA A 17 -22.56 -26.14 45.38
N PRO A 18 -21.77 -26.63 46.35
CA PRO A 18 -20.39 -26.18 46.54
C PRO A 18 -19.48 -26.59 45.38
N ALA A 19 -19.70 -27.77 44.76
CA ALA A 19 -18.93 -28.20 43.60
C ALA A 19 -19.13 -27.29 42.38
N LEU A 20 -20.37 -26.84 42.15
CA LEU A 20 -20.70 -25.92 41.06
C LEU A 20 -20.06 -24.55 41.26
N LEU A 21 -20.08 -24.03 42.49
CA LEU A 21 -19.42 -22.76 42.84
C LEU A 21 -17.90 -22.82 42.68
N ALA A 22 -17.27 -23.94 43.07
CA ALA A 22 -15.84 -24.15 42.86
C ALA A 22 -15.46 -24.19 41.37
N LEU A 23 -16.29 -24.83 40.55
CA LEU A 23 -16.13 -24.85 39.09
C LEU A 23 -16.24 -23.45 38.47
N ILE A 24 -17.21 -22.63 38.91
CA ILE A 24 -17.35 -21.23 38.46
C ILE A 24 -16.14 -20.39 38.88
N GLY A 25 -15.64 -20.57 40.10
CA GLY A 25 -14.45 -19.86 40.57
C GLY A 25 -13.20 -20.21 39.76
N LEU A 26 -13.00 -21.48 39.43
CA LEU A 26 -11.89 -21.95 38.62
C LEU A 26 -11.96 -21.45 37.17
N THR A 27 -13.15 -21.43 36.55
CA THR A 27 -13.30 -20.89 35.20
C THR A 27 -13.08 -19.39 35.14
N ALA A 28 -13.57 -18.63 36.12
CA ALA A 28 -13.32 -17.19 36.22
C ALA A 28 -11.82 -16.89 36.40
N TYR A 29 -11.11 -17.67 37.23
CA TYR A 29 -9.66 -17.52 37.41
C TYR A 29 -8.88 -17.85 36.13
N ALA A 30 -9.25 -18.92 35.41
CA ALA A 30 -8.61 -19.30 34.16
C ALA A 30 -8.83 -18.27 33.05
N VAL A 31 -10.05 -17.73 32.91
CA VAL A 31 -10.34 -16.69 31.92
C VAL A 31 -9.60 -15.39 32.25
N GLY A 32 -9.58 -14.97 33.53
CA GLY A 32 -8.85 -13.77 33.96
C GLY A 32 -7.32 -13.90 33.84
N TRP A 33 -6.78 -15.11 33.92
CA TRP A 33 -5.36 -15.38 33.69
C TRP A 33 -4.98 -15.30 32.21
N PHE A 34 -5.85 -15.79 31.32
CA PHE A 34 -5.63 -15.74 29.88
C PHE A 34 -5.80 -14.34 29.27
N ASP A 35 -6.57 -13.46 29.90
CA ASP A 35 -6.78 -12.07 29.41
C ASP A 35 -5.73 -11.06 29.92
N ARG A 36 -4.66 -11.53 30.58
CA ARG A 36 -3.47 -10.70 30.87
C ARG A 36 -2.63 -10.51 29.61
N THR A 37 -3.19 -9.79 28.63
CA THR A 37 -2.36 -9.15 27.62
C THR A 37 -1.53 -8.06 28.33
N PRO A 38 -0.19 -8.08 28.27
CA PRO A 38 0.61 -7.03 28.87
C PRO A 38 0.23 -5.69 28.22
N GLU A 39 0.12 -4.62 29.01
CA GLU A 39 -0.22 -3.26 28.52
C GLU A 39 0.69 -2.82 27.36
N SER A 40 1.93 -3.33 27.29
CA SER A 40 2.87 -3.08 26.19
C SER A 40 2.41 -3.61 24.82
N PHE A 41 1.46 -4.54 24.77
CA PHE A 41 0.88 -5.08 23.53
C PHE A 41 -0.50 -4.50 23.21
N ARG A 42 -1.07 -3.66 24.08
CA ARG A 42 -2.25 -2.89 23.69
C ARG A 42 -1.83 -1.89 22.62
N LYS A 43 -2.58 -1.87 21.51
CA LYS A 43 -2.42 -0.84 20.49
C LYS A 43 -2.48 0.52 21.18
N PRO A 44 -1.41 1.34 21.11
CA PRO A 44 -1.47 2.68 21.67
C PRO A 44 -2.63 3.42 21.02
N ASN A 45 -3.35 4.22 21.81
CA ASN A 45 -4.47 4.99 21.29
C ASN A 45 -3.92 6.04 20.31
N MET A 46 -3.96 5.72 19.01
CA MET A 46 -3.36 6.53 17.94
C MET A 46 -4.12 7.84 17.67
N THR A 47 -5.21 8.14 18.40
CA THR A 47 -5.93 9.42 18.24
C THR A 47 -5.18 10.61 18.82
N ALA A 48 -4.29 10.42 19.80
CA ALA A 48 -3.56 11.51 20.44
C ALA A 48 -2.07 11.47 20.05
N LEU A 49 -1.59 12.54 19.41
CA LEU A 49 -0.18 12.76 19.15
C LEU A 49 0.59 12.87 20.47
N SER A 50 1.78 12.27 20.52
CA SER A 50 2.66 12.39 21.69
C SER A 50 3.01 13.86 21.93
N PRO A 51 3.28 14.29 23.19
CA PRO A 51 3.57 15.70 23.50
C PRO A 51 4.71 16.30 22.68
N ARG A 52 5.68 15.48 22.26
CA ARG A 52 6.81 15.90 21.42
C ARG A 52 6.42 16.18 19.97
N LEU A 53 5.37 15.54 19.47
CA LEU A 53 4.91 15.68 18.09
C LEU A 53 3.80 16.73 17.94
N GLN A 54 3.09 17.06 19.02
CA GLN A 54 2.03 18.07 19.01
C GLN A 54 2.47 19.40 18.36
N PRO A 55 3.64 19.99 18.70
CA PRO A 55 4.07 21.24 18.09
C PRO A 55 4.31 21.14 16.57
N LEU A 56 4.74 19.98 16.08
CA LEU A 56 5.00 19.75 14.66
C LEU A 56 3.71 19.69 13.83
N PHE A 57 2.59 19.35 14.46
CA PHE A 57 1.28 19.22 13.82
C PHE A 57 0.31 20.35 14.20
N GLU A 58 0.79 21.44 14.85
CA GLU A 58 -0.02 22.65 15.08
C GLU A 58 -0.52 23.27 13.76
N LYS A 59 0.29 23.17 12.70
CA LYS A 59 -0.06 23.55 11.35
C LYS A 59 0.21 22.39 10.42
N THR A 60 -0.84 21.83 9.83
CA THR A 60 -0.74 20.72 8.88
C THR A 60 -1.18 21.14 7.48
N LYS A 61 -0.77 20.34 6.50
CA LYS A 61 -1.33 20.32 5.16
C LYS A 61 -1.73 18.90 4.81
N THR A 62 -2.87 18.74 4.17
CA THR A 62 -3.34 17.43 3.69
C THR A 62 -2.67 17.10 2.36
N VAL A 63 -2.15 15.88 2.25
CA VAL A 63 -1.48 15.37 1.06
C VAL A 63 -2.15 14.08 0.61
N CYS A 64 -2.37 13.95 -0.70
CA CYS A 64 -2.97 12.77 -1.31
C CYS A 64 -1.89 11.76 -1.70
N PHE A 65 -1.93 10.57 -1.08
CA PHE A 65 -1.12 9.41 -1.46
C PHE A 65 -2.02 8.35 -2.09
N GLY A 66 -2.21 8.45 -3.41
CA GLY A 66 -3.15 7.58 -4.13
C GLY A 66 -4.58 7.79 -3.64
N ARG A 67 -5.12 6.79 -2.92
CA ARG A 67 -6.48 6.82 -2.34
C ARG A 67 -6.51 7.30 -0.89
N PHE A 68 -5.36 7.55 -0.29
CA PHE A 68 -5.26 7.95 1.12
C PHE A 68 -4.99 9.44 1.24
N LEU A 69 -5.55 10.03 2.28
CA LEU A 69 -5.27 11.40 2.70
C LEU A 69 -4.46 11.31 3.98
N ILE A 70 -3.34 12.03 4.02
CA ILE A 70 -2.48 12.11 5.19
C ILE A 70 -2.21 13.58 5.49
N ASP A 71 -2.46 13.98 6.73
CA ASP A 71 -2.03 15.28 7.23
C ASP A 71 -0.57 15.22 7.64
N VAL A 72 0.23 16.10 7.05
CA VAL A 72 1.65 16.25 7.36
C VAL A 72 1.93 17.66 7.87
N PRO A 73 3.00 17.90 8.64
CA PRO A 73 3.41 19.24 9.04
C PRO A 73 3.49 20.19 7.84
N ALA A 74 3.03 21.43 7.99
CA ALA A 74 3.05 22.41 6.92
C ALA A 74 4.47 22.63 6.36
N THR A 75 5.48 22.57 7.23
CA THR A 75 6.91 22.67 6.94
C THR A 75 7.52 21.43 6.29
N ALA A 76 6.80 20.31 6.22
CA ALA A 76 7.34 19.08 5.65
C ALA A 76 7.55 19.21 4.13
N THR A 77 8.74 18.85 3.67
CA THR A 77 9.00 18.65 2.23
C THR A 77 8.54 17.24 1.86
N VAL A 78 7.60 17.15 0.93
CA VAL A 78 7.05 15.85 0.48
C VAL A 78 7.75 15.43 -0.80
N VAL A 79 8.48 14.32 -0.72
CA VAL A 79 9.12 13.69 -1.87
C VAL A 79 8.36 12.40 -2.20
N PHE A 80 7.74 12.36 -3.37
CA PHE A 80 7.05 11.16 -3.82
C PHE A 80 8.08 10.14 -4.31
N GLY A 81 8.12 8.98 -3.64
CA GLY A 81 8.93 7.86 -4.08
C GLY A 81 8.39 7.20 -5.34
N PRO A 82 9.20 6.36 -6.02
CA PRO A 82 8.76 5.61 -7.19
C PRO A 82 7.61 4.66 -6.81
N VAL A 83 6.55 4.68 -7.61
CA VAL A 83 5.42 3.74 -7.47
C VAL A 83 5.79 2.45 -8.20
N ARG A 84 5.72 1.31 -7.50
CA ARG A 84 5.77 -0.02 -8.12
C ARG A 84 4.40 -0.34 -8.70
N ALA A 85 4.13 0.13 -9.92
CA ALA A 85 3.24 -0.59 -10.82
C ALA A 85 4.04 -1.75 -11.45
N SER A 86 3.40 -2.63 -12.24
CA SER A 86 4.14 -3.62 -13.05
C SER A 86 5.16 -2.99 -14.01
N THR A 87 5.12 -1.66 -14.15
CA THR A 87 6.10 -0.81 -14.83
C THR A 87 6.46 0.41 -13.97
N ARG A 88 7.57 1.08 -14.30
CA ARG A 88 8.02 2.31 -13.63
C ARG A 88 7.08 3.46 -13.99
N ILE A 89 6.63 4.22 -12.99
CA ILE A 89 5.93 5.49 -13.18
C ILE A 89 6.79 6.58 -12.56
N GLU A 90 7.12 7.60 -13.34
CA GLU A 90 7.94 8.74 -12.94
C GLU A 90 7.17 10.04 -13.11
N ARG A 91 7.30 10.93 -12.14
CA ARG A 91 6.69 12.26 -12.17
C ARG A 91 7.78 13.29 -12.38
N LEU A 92 7.62 14.13 -13.40
CA LEU A 92 8.50 15.26 -13.73
C LEU A 92 7.79 16.58 -13.39
N PRO A 93 8.01 17.16 -12.18
CA PRO A 93 7.27 18.35 -11.74
C PRO A 93 7.63 19.59 -12.56
N GLY A 94 6.64 20.27 -13.12
CA GLY A 94 6.85 21.52 -13.87
C GLY A 94 7.33 21.34 -15.30
N GLU A 95 7.49 20.11 -15.78
CA GLU A 95 8.05 19.82 -17.11
C GLU A 95 7.00 19.43 -18.16
N GLY A 96 5.72 19.74 -17.90
CA GLY A 96 4.61 19.35 -18.77
C GLY A 96 4.68 19.91 -20.18
N ASP A 97 5.34 21.06 -20.38
CA ASP A 97 5.54 21.69 -21.69
C ASP A 97 6.65 21.01 -22.51
N LYS A 98 7.49 20.18 -21.89
CA LYS A 98 8.60 19.48 -22.56
C LYS A 98 8.22 18.10 -23.08
N LEU A 99 6.93 17.75 -23.09
CA LEU A 99 6.47 16.42 -23.50
C LEU A 99 7.02 16.04 -24.89
N GLU A 100 6.93 16.95 -25.86
CA GLU A 100 7.42 16.70 -27.23
C GLU A 100 8.95 16.54 -27.28
N GLU A 101 9.68 17.26 -26.43
CA GLU A 101 11.14 17.11 -26.31
C GLU A 101 11.50 15.71 -25.79
N TYR A 102 10.80 15.23 -24.75
CA TYR A 102 11.01 13.89 -24.22
C TYR A 102 10.69 12.79 -25.24
N VAL A 103 9.58 12.94 -25.98
CA VAL A 103 9.19 12.01 -27.04
C VAL A 103 10.25 12.00 -28.15
N ALA A 104 10.62 13.16 -28.68
CA ALA A 104 11.62 13.27 -29.75
C ALA A 104 12.99 12.71 -29.35
N LYS A 105 13.41 12.97 -28.10
CA LYS A 105 14.63 12.41 -27.54
C LYS A 105 14.58 10.89 -27.53
N ARG A 106 13.49 10.31 -27.04
CA ARG A 106 13.35 8.85 -26.95
C ARG A 106 13.28 8.19 -28.33
N GLU A 107 12.57 8.80 -29.27
CA GLU A 107 12.58 8.34 -30.66
C GLU A 107 14.00 8.33 -31.24
N THR A 108 14.75 9.40 -31.01
CA THR A 108 16.13 9.52 -31.51
C THR A 108 17.02 8.45 -30.90
N GLU A 109 16.91 8.20 -29.59
CA GLU A 109 17.65 7.13 -28.91
C GLU A 109 17.33 5.75 -29.46
N LEU A 110 16.06 5.46 -29.78
CA LEU A 110 15.63 4.18 -30.35
C LEU A 110 16.04 4.04 -31.82
N LYS A 111 15.99 5.13 -32.60
CA LYS A 111 16.44 5.17 -34.00
C LYS A 111 17.96 5.01 -34.12
N ALA A 112 18.72 5.47 -33.13
CA ALA A 112 20.17 5.32 -33.08
C ALA A 112 20.64 3.92 -32.61
N GLN A 113 19.72 3.08 -32.13
CA GLN A 113 20.02 1.73 -31.69
C GLN A 113 19.61 0.73 -32.76
N ASP A 114 20.57 -0.06 -33.23
CA ASP A 114 20.30 -1.13 -34.17
C ASP A 114 19.51 -2.26 -33.51
N ARG A 115 18.61 -2.85 -34.29
CA ARG A 115 17.87 -4.05 -33.91
C ARG A 115 18.69 -5.31 -34.16
N TYR A 116 19.66 -5.33 -35.05
CA TYR A 116 20.56 -6.48 -35.22
C TYR A 116 22.01 -5.98 -35.17
N ASP A 117 22.99 -6.86 -34.97
CA ASP A 117 24.42 -6.49 -35.07
C ASP A 117 24.84 -6.08 -36.51
N GLU A 118 23.88 -6.01 -37.44
CA GLU A 118 24.03 -5.49 -38.79
C GLU A 118 23.37 -4.11 -38.89
N LYS A 119 24.16 -3.13 -39.34
CA LYS A 119 23.69 -1.77 -39.61
C LYS A 119 22.88 -1.73 -40.90
N GLN A 120 21.57 -1.85 -40.78
CA GLN A 120 20.61 -1.60 -41.85
C GLN A 120 19.72 -0.43 -41.43
N ASP A 121 19.63 0.62 -42.25
CA ASP A 121 18.97 1.90 -41.92
C ASP A 121 17.49 1.74 -41.50
N ASP A 122 16.86 0.66 -41.95
CA ASP A 122 15.47 0.29 -41.71
C ASP A 122 15.28 -0.66 -40.50
N LEU A 123 16.36 -1.12 -39.87
CA LEU A 123 16.35 -2.05 -38.74
C LEU A 123 16.85 -1.40 -37.44
N ASN A 124 16.22 -0.31 -37.03
CA ASN A 124 16.44 0.28 -35.70
C ASN A 124 15.41 -0.22 -34.67
N ARG A 125 15.60 0.16 -33.40
CA ARG A 125 14.70 -0.26 -32.29
C ARG A 125 13.42 0.57 -32.20
N TYR A 126 13.28 1.64 -32.97
CA TYR A 126 12.06 2.42 -33.01
C TYR A 126 11.02 1.73 -33.88
N LYS A 127 9.77 1.62 -33.39
CA LYS A 127 8.66 1.09 -34.18
C LYS A 127 7.71 2.20 -34.60
N GLU A 128 7.11 2.87 -33.63
CA GLU A 128 6.07 3.86 -33.86
C GLU A 128 5.84 4.73 -32.62
N THR A 129 5.28 5.92 -32.85
CA THR A 129 4.73 6.78 -31.82
C THR A 129 3.22 6.91 -32.06
N LEU A 130 2.43 6.61 -31.04
CA LEU A 130 0.98 6.60 -31.08
C LEU A 130 0.41 7.71 -30.19
N ASP A 131 -0.74 8.23 -30.58
CA ASP A 131 -1.57 9.01 -29.66
C ASP A 131 -2.21 8.09 -28.61
N GLY A 132 -2.17 8.50 -27.35
CA GLY A 132 -2.76 7.75 -26.26
C GLY A 132 -4.25 8.00 -26.06
N ALA A 133 -4.81 7.37 -25.03
CA ALA A 133 -6.23 7.50 -24.68
C ALA A 133 -6.60 8.88 -24.10
N VAL A 134 -5.62 9.61 -23.56
CA VAL A 134 -5.81 10.95 -22.98
C VAL A 134 -5.33 12.02 -23.96
N SER A 135 -6.02 13.17 -24.00
CA SER A 135 -5.63 14.29 -24.87
C SER A 135 -4.19 14.73 -24.60
N GLY A 136 -3.38 14.77 -25.66
CA GLY A 136 -1.96 15.15 -25.59
C GLY A 136 -1.04 14.06 -25.03
N GLN A 137 -1.53 12.85 -24.78
CA GLN A 137 -0.69 11.70 -24.43
C GLN A 137 0.01 11.17 -25.68
N LYS A 138 1.30 10.85 -25.53
CA LYS A 138 2.09 10.14 -26.54
C LYS A 138 2.57 8.81 -25.99
N ILE A 139 2.60 7.79 -26.82
CA ILE A 139 3.10 6.46 -26.50
C ILE A 139 4.19 6.12 -27.51
N VAL A 140 5.43 6.00 -27.06
CA VAL A 140 6.56 5.58 -27.89
C VAL A 140 6.71 4.07 -27.76
N VAL A 141 6.69 3.38 -28.88
CA VAL A 141 6.85 1.93 -28.97
C VAL A 141 8.18 1.62 -29.63
N GLY A 142 9.01 0.86 -28.92
CA GLY A 142 10.25 0.31 -29.42
C GLY A 142 10.38 -1.18 -29.15
N TYR A 143 11.50 -1.75 -29.56
CA TYR A 143 11.87 -3.13 -29.29
C TYR A 143 12.84 -3.20 -28.10
N GLN A 144 12.53 -4.02 -27.11
CA GLN A 144 13.34 -4.13 -25.89
C GLN A 144 14.75 -4.70 -26.14
N ASN A 145 14.87 -5.57 -27.16
CA ASN A 145 16.11 -6.23 -27.51
C ASN A 145 16.24 -6.39 -29.02
N PHE A 146 17.44 -6.82 -29.43
CA PHE A 146 17.79 -7.01 -30.83
C PHE A 146 16.91 -8.07 -31.53
N ARG A 147 16.46 -9.11 -30.80
CA ARG A 147 15.55 -10.12 -31.36
C ARG A 147 14.14 -9.58 -31.62
N GLY A 148 13.77 -8.45 -31.01
CA GLY A 148 12.44 -7.82 -31.12
C GLY A 148 11.29 -8.69 -30.63
N SER A 149 11.56 -9.62 -29.71
CA SER A 149 10.54 -10.53 -29.16
C SER A 149 9.59 -9.85 -28.18
N PHE A 150 10.01 -8.71 -27.62
CA PHE A 150 9.22 -7.92 -26.67
C PHE A 150 9.26 -6.45 -27.05
N TYR A 151 8.13 -5.78 -26.89
CA TYR A 151 8.01 -4.34 -27.03
C TYR A 151 8.42 -3.64 -25.74
N GLU A 152 9.15 -2.55 -25.88
CA GLU A 152 9.31 -1.54 -24.86
C GLU A 152 8.31 -0.42 -25.15
N VAL A 153 7.46 -0.11 -24.18
CA VAL A 153 6.38 0.87 -24.34
C VAL A 153 6.52 1.93 -23.26
N GLU A 154 6.69 3.17 -23.69
CA GLU A 154 6.80 4.32 -22.79
C GLU A 154 5.68 5.30 -23.08
N SER A 155 4.93 5.66 -22.03
CA SER A 155 3.83 6.61 -22.14
C SER A 155 4.16 7.93 -21.46
N TYR A 156 3.96 9.00 -22.22
CA TYR A 156 4.20 10.38 -21.82
C TYR A 156 2.86 11.08 -21.70
N ILE A 157 2.52 11.53 -20.49
CA ILE A 157 1.24 12.18 -20.18
C ILE A 157 1.55 13.52 -19.51
N ARG A 158 1.06 14.61 -20.10
CA ARG A 158 1.04 15.91 -19.43
C ARG A 158 -0.09 15.95 -18.41
N LEU A 159 0.22 16.35 -17.19
CA LEU A 159 -0.75 16.56 -16.11
C LEU A 159 -0.90 18.06 -15.82
N GLY A 160 -2.13 18.57 -15.74
CA GLY A 160 -2.44 19.98 -15.49
C GLY A 160 -3.12 20.68 -16.66
N LYS A 161 -3.56 21.94 -16.48
CA LYS A 161 -4.20 22.74 -17.53
C LYS A 161 -3.17 23.32 -18.51
N ARG A 162 -3.59 23.52 -19.76
CA ARG A 162 -2.91 24.39 -20.74
C ARG A 162 -2.99 25.84 -20.30
#